data_AF-A0A6C0BGV9-F1
#
_entry.id   AF-A0A6C0BGV9-F1
#
_cell.length_a   1.000
_cell.length_b   1.000
_cell.length_c   1.000
_cell.angle_alpha   90.00
_cell.angle_beta   90.00
_cell.angle_gamma   90.00
#
_symmetry.space_group_name_H-M   'P 1'
#
loop_
_entity.id
_entity.type
_entity.pdbx_description
1 polymer ?
#
loop_
_entity_poly.entity_id
_entity_poly.type
_entity_poly.pdbx_seq_one_letter_code
_entity_poly.pdbx_strand_id
1 'polypeptide(L)'
;MNLLPHALIQHIIEFCVEPVYQFRKWVNMRKIDWNSISKQPRAIDFLTNAQHHIHWDAFSSNPNGIPLLQANMDKINWFELSGNPNAISLLEANMDKINWMQLSMNPAAIPLLEANIDKIEWRSLSTNPGAIPLLEANRDKIHWGNLSMNPNAIHLLEANQDKINWYRLSANPNAIHLLQKNPSKVNWMQLSMNPGAVPLLQQHHHHNTTFNWLMSANPKILSVINEIPIVIDHFSYEDWFHLSANPGAIHFLEQHQHHVIWEGFSKNPEIFEIDHAETKARAVEIEKQFL
;
A
#
# COMPACT_ATOMS: atom_id res chain seq x y z
N MET A 1 -27.46 -11.95 32.85
CA MET A 1 -26.46 -11.46 31.88
C MET A 1 -25.91 -10.17 32.45
N ASN A 2 -24.64 -10.12 32.84
CA ASN A 2 -24.03 -8.87 33.31
C ASN A 2 -23.75 -8.01 32.08
N LEU A 3 -24.61 -7.02 31.83
CA LEU A 3 -24.33 -5.97 30.85
C LEU A 3 -23.07 -5.23 31.30
N LEU A 4 -22.17 -4.96 30.36
CA LEU A 4 -20.98 -4.15 30.63
C LEU A 4 -21.44 -2.76 31.12
N PRO A 5 -20.71 -2.14 32.07
CA PRO A 5 -21.01 -0.77 32.47
C PRO A 5 -21.06 0.16 31.25
N HIS A 6 -22.03 1.06 31.19
CA HIS A 6 -22.21 1.98 30.05
C HIS A 6 -20.94 2.75 29.68
N ALA A 7 -20.16 3.20 30.68
CA ALA A 7 -18.88 3.86 30.46
C ALA A 7 -17.83 2.96 29.78
N LEU A 8 -17.86 1.64 30.05
CA LEU A 8 -17.01 0.67 29.38
C LEU A 8 -17.48 0.39 27.95
N ILE A 9 -18.80 0.38 27.70
CA ILE A 9 -19.38 0.28 26.36
C ILE A 9 -18.94 1.48 25.50
N GLN A 10 -19.04 2.70 26.03
CA GLN A 10 -18.59 3.91 25.32
C GLN A 10 -17.11 3.87 24.99
N HIS A 11 -16.26 3.45 25.95
CA HIS A 11 -14.84 3.32 25.71
C HIS A 11 -14.54 2.25 24.63
N ILE A 12 -15.21 1.11 24.66
CA ILE A 12 -15.03 0.08 23.61
C ILE A 12 -15.44 0.63 22.24
N ILE A 13 -16.57 1.34 22.16
CA ILE A 13 -17.07 1.91 20.92
C ILE A 13 -16.10 2.96 20.35
N GLU A 14 -15.54 3.84 21.18
CA GLU A 14 -14.53 4.81 20.75
C GLU A 14 -13.29 4.17 20.11
N PHE A 15 -12.91 2.97 20.54
CA PHE A 15 -11.76 2.24 20.00
C PHE A 15 -12.10 1.24 18.88
N CYS A 16 -13.36 0.85 18.73
CA CYS A 16 -13.77 -0.21 17.79
C CYS A 16 -14.57 0.32 16.59
N VAL A 17 -15.09 1.55 16.61
CA VAL A 17 -15.84 2.09 15.48
C VAL A 17 -14.87 2.51 14.37
N GLU A 18 -14.93 1.78 13.26
CA GLU A 18 -14.20 2.13 12.05
C GLU A 18 -14.68 3.49 11.51
N PRO A 19 -13.76 4.44 11.25
CA PRO A 19 -14.10 5.75 10.72
C PRO A 19 -14.83 5.66 9.39
N VAL A 20 -15.82 6.53 9.22
CA VAL A 20 -16.47 6.76 7.93
C VAL A 20 -15.71 7.82 7.17
N TYR A 21 -15.47 7.58 5.90
CA TYR A 21 -14.73 8.50 5.04
C TYR A 21 -15.62 9.07 3.94
N GLN A 22 -15.41 10.35 3.63
CA GLN A 22 -16.04 11.05 2.52
C GLN A 22 -14.99 11.78 1.70
N PHE A 23 -15.29 12.09 0.43
CA PHE A 23 -14.40 12.93 -0.38
C PHE A 23 -14.25 14.32 0.24
N ARG A 24 -13.03 14.87 0.20
CA ARG A 24 -12.82 16.27 0.58
C ARG A 24 -13.64 17.19 -0.32
N LYS A 25 -14.11 18.31 0.24
CA LYS A 25 -15.05 19.24 -0.44
C LYS A 25 -14.56 19.78 -1.78
N TRP A 26 -13.24 19.92 -1.97
CA TRP A 26 -12.65 20.45 -3.19
C TRP A 26 -12.38 19.36 -4.26
N VAL A 27 -12.65 18.09 -3.97
CA VAL A 27 -12.49 16.99 -4.92
C VAL A 27 -13.48 17.11 -6.07
N ASN A 28 -12.95 17.09 -7.30
CA ASN A 28 -13.78 17.06 -8.50
C ASN A 28 -14.02 15.60 -8.93
N MET A 29 -15.17 15.05 -8.57
CA MET A 29 -15.55 13.67 -8.87
C MET A 29 -15.64 13.35 -10.38
N ARG A 30 -15.70 14.35 -11.27
CA ARG A 30 -15.67 14.12 -12.72
C ARG A 30 -14.27 13.88 -13.26
N LYS A 31 -13.24 14.17 -12.47
CA LYS A 31 -11.83 14.07 -12.88
C LYS A 31 -11.08 12.92 -12.21
N ILE A 32 -11.66 12.29 -11.20
CA ILE A 32 -11.01 11.19 -10.48
C ILE A 32 -11.01 9.89 -11.30
N ASP A 33 -9.96 9.11 -11.11
CA ASP A 33 -9.84 7.76 -11.65
C ASP A 33 -10.51 6.75 -10.70
N TRP A 34 -11.70 6.29 -11.08
CA TRP A 34 -12.49 5.32 -10.32
C TRP A 34 -11.82 3.96 -10.17
N ASN A 35 -10.89 3.61 -11.05
CA ASN A 35 -10.08 2.40 -10.89
C ASN A 35 -9.18 2.50 -9.66
N SER A 36 -8.49 3.64 -9.49
CA SER A 36 -7.68 3.91 -8.29
C SER A 36 -8.54 4.01 -7.03
N ILE A 37 -9.69 4.69 -7.09
CA ILE A 37 -10.64 4.78 -5.96
C ILE A 37 -11.14 3.40 -5.52
N SER A 38 -11.45 2.52 -6.47
CA SER A 38 -11.96 1.17 -6.18
C SER A 38 -10.99 0.33 -5.34
N LYS A 39 -9.67 0.56 -5.47
CA LYS A 39 -8.65 -0.13 -4.66
C LYS A 39 -8.56 0.39 -3.23
N GLN A 40 -9.02 1.61 -2.96
CA GLN A 40 -8.76 2.28 -1.69
C GLN A 40 -9.64 1.76 -0.55
N PRO A 41 -9.07 1.38 0.60
CA PRO A 41 -9.86 0.91 1.76
C PRO A 41 -10.87 1.95 2.26
N ARG A 42 -10.47 3.24 2.24
CA ARG A 42 -11.29 4.37 2.68
C ARG A 42 -12.50 4.66 1.76
N ALA A 43 -12.53 4.09 0.55
CA ALA A 43 -13.65 4.28 -0.36
C ALA A 43 -14.84 3.35 -0.07
N ILE A 44 -14.71 2.39 0.86
CA ILE A 44 -15.67 1.29 1.01
C ILE A 44 -17.11 1.77 1.30
N ASP A 45 -17.28 2.73 2.20
CA ASP A 45 -18.60 3.24 2.58
C ASP A 45 -19.29 3.95 1.40
N PHE A 46 -18.52 4.76 0.67
CA PHE A 46 -19.02 5.42 -0.54
C PHE A 46 -19.40 4.41 -1.63
N LEU A 47 -18.50 3.47 -1.95
CA LEU A 47 -18.69 2.50 -3.03
C LEU A 47 -19.82 1.51 -2.75
N THR A 48 -20.05 1.16 -1.49
CA THR A 48 -21.18 0.32 -1.07
C THR A 48 -22.52 0.96 -1.46
N ASN A 49 -22.64 2.28 -1.33
CA ASN A 49 -23.83 3.05 -1.68
C ASN A 49 -23.87 3.46 -3.17
N ALA A 50 -22.72 3.52 -3.85
CA ALA A 50 -22.58 3.98 -5.22
C ALA A 50 -21.91 2.94 -6.14
N GLN A 51 -22.45 1.71 -6.16
CA GLN A 51 -21.81 0.57 -6.83
C GLN A 51 -21.57 0.74 -8.34
N HIS A 52 -22.29 1.67 -9.00
CA HIS A 52 -22.09 1.98 -10.42
C HIS A 52 -20.72 2.62 -10.72
N HIS A 53 -20.02 3.12 -9.69
CA HIS A 53 -18.65 3.62 -9.79
C HIS A 53 -17.59 2.53 -9.54
N ILE A 54 -17.98 1.31 -9.17
CA ILE A 54 -17.03 0.25 -8.86
C ILE A 54 -16.41 -0.31 -10.14
N HIS A 55 -15.09 -0.24 -10.22
CA HIS A 55 -14.29 -1.03 -11.14
C HIS A 55 -13.92 -2.35 -10.47
N TRP A 56 -14.68 -3.42 -10.75
CA TRP A 56 -14.64 -4.67 -9.99
C TRP A 56 -13.28 -5.40 -10.01
N ASP A 57 -12.53 -5.29 -11.11
CA ASP A 57 -11.16 -5.80 -11.18
C ASP A 57 -10.29 -5.18 -10.10
N ALA A 58 -10.25 -3.84 -10.05
CA ALA A 58 -9.54 -3.10 -9.02
C ALA A 58 -10.12 -3.31 -7.62
N PHE A 59 -11.44 -3.37 -7.49
CA PHE A 59 -12.10 -3.56 -6.20
C PHE A 59 -11.79 -4.92 -5.56
N SER A 60 -11.44 -5.93 -6.36
CA SER A 60 -11.03 -7.25 -5.86
C SER A 60 -9.75 -7.19 -5.02
N SER A 61 -8.90 -6.18 -5.21
CA SER A 61 -7.73 -5.91 -4.36
C SER A 61 -8.04 -5.02 -3.15
N ASN A 62 -9.29 -4.58 -2.96
CA ASN A 62 -9.67 -3.72 -1.83
C ASN A 62 -9.75 -4.55 -0.54
N PRO A 63 -8.94 -4.27 0.50
CA PRO A 63 -8.91 -5.09 1.71
C PRO A 63 -10.20 -4.97 2.54
N ASN A 64 -10.96 -3.88 2.40
CA ASN A 64 -12.24 -3.69 3.07
C ASN A 64 -13.43 -4.16 2.19
N GLY A 65 -13.17 -4.57 0.95
CA GLY A 65 -14.19 -4.94 -0.04
C GLY A 65 -14.75 -6.36 0.09
N ILE A 66 -14.17 -7.21 0.95
CA ILE A 66 -14.50 -8.65 1.02
C ILE A 66 -16.01 -8.91 1.19
N PRO A 67 -16.75 -8.24 2.10
CA PRO A 67 -18.19 -8.50 2.24
C PRO A 67 -18.98 -8.18 0.97
N LEU A 68 -18.64 -7.08 0.28
CA LEU A 68 -19.30 -6.68 -0.95
C LEU A 68 -18.95 -7.60 -2.13
N LEU A 69 -17.70 -8.09 -2.19
CA LEU A 69 -17.25 -9.10 -3.15
C LEU A 69 -17.98 -10.43 -2.94
N GLN A 70 -18.15 -10.87 -1.68
CA GLN A 70 -18.93 -12.08 -1.36
C GLN A 70 -20.40 -11.98 -1.79
N ALA A 71 -20.99 -10.78 -1.74
CA ALA A 71 -22.34 -10.53 -2.24
C ALA A 71 -22.41 -10.46 -3.79
N ASN A 72 -21.28 -10.39 -4.49
CA ASN A 72 -21.17 -10.21 -5.94
C ASN A 72 -20.10 -11.15 -6.54
N MET A 73 -20.18 -12.44 -6.22
CA MET A 73 -19.16 -13.45 -6.57
C MET A 73 -18.84 -13.54 -8.07
N ASP A 74 -19.81 -13.19 -8.94
CA ASP A 74 -19.69 -13.17 -10.40
C ASP A 74 -18.79 -12.04 -10.92
N LYS A 75 -18.55 -11.01 -10.11
CA LYS A 75 -17.75 -9.83 -10.47
C LYS A 75 -16.31 -9.91 -9.97
N ILE A 76 -15.96 -10.94 -9.20
CA ILE A 76 -14.64 -11.08 -8.60
C ILE A 76 -13.60 -11.34 -9.68
N ASN A 77 -12.55 -10.52 -9.68
CA ASN A 77 -11.30 -10.82 -10.36
C ASN A 77 -10.41 -11.64 -9.42
N TRP A 78 -10.36 -12.95 -9.67
CA TRP A 78 -9.64 -13.90 -8.81
C TRP A 78 -8.12 -13.74 -8.85
N PHE A 79 -7.57 -13.15 -9.92
CA PHE A 79 -6.16 -12.80 -9.97
C PHE A 79 -5.83 -11.72 -8.94
N GLU A 80 -6.57 -10.61 -8.95
CA GLU A 80 -6.39 -9.50 -8.00
C GLU A 80 -6.74 -9.92 -6.57
N LEU A 81 -7.81 -10.70 -6.38
CA LEU A 81 -8.22 -11.22 -5.08
C LEU A 81 -7.15 -12.11 -4.43
N SER A 82 -6.41 -12.90 -5.22
CA SER A 82 -5.37 -13.80 -4.69
C SER A 82 -4.22 -13.04 -4.01
N GLY A 83 -3.98 -11.79 -4.42
CA GLY A 83 -3.02 -10.89 -3.77
C GLY A 83 -3.57 -10.14 -2.56
N ASN A 84 -4.88 -10.22 -2.28
CA ASN A 84 -5.53 -9.49 -1.20
C ASN A 84 -5.34 -10.19 0.15
N PRO A 85 -4.65 -9.58 1.13
CA PRO A 85 -4.36 -10.22 2.41
C PRO A 85 -5.61 -10.50 3.26
N ASN A 86 -6.71 -9.79 3.02
CA ASN A 86 -7.96 -9.99 3.75
C ASN A 86 -8.87 -11.05 3.10
N ALA A 87 -8.48 -11.59 1.95
CA ALA A 87 -9.30 -12.52 1.17
C ALA A 87 -9.01 -14.01 1.44
N ILE A 88 -8.10 -14.35 2.36
CA ILE A 88 -7.62 -15.74 2.55
C ILE A 88 -8.78 -16.73 2.74
N SER A 89 -9.73 -16.44 3.63
CA SER A 89 -10.88 -17.35 3.85
C SER A 89 -11.78 -17.49 2.63
N LEU A 90 -11.92 -16.46 1.80
CA LEU A 90 -12.68 -16.53 0.55
C LEU A 90 -11.94 -17.37 -0.50
N LEU A 91 -10.61 -17.27 -0.55
CA LEU A 91 -9.75 -18.07 -1.43
C LEU A 91 -9.75 -19.54 -1.02
N GLU A 92 -9.67 -19.84 0.29
CA GLU A 92 -9.76 -21.20 0.83
C GLU A 92 -11.09 -21.89 0.46
N ALA A 93 -12.19 -21.14 0.43
CA ALA A 93 -13.49 -21.65 0.00
C ALA A 93 -13.60 -21.86 -1.53
N ASN A 94 -12.65 -21.36 -2.33
CA ASN A 94 -12.68 -21.34 -3.79
C ASN A 94 -11.30 -21.70 -4.38
N MET A 95 -10.70 -22.79 -3.90
CA MET A 95 -9.33 -23.21 -4.23
C MET A 95 -9.05 -23.37 -5.73
N ASP A 96 -10.06 -23.70 -6.53
CA ASP A 96 -9.98 -23.87 -7.98
C ASP A 96 -9.76 -22.55 -8.74
N LYS A 97 -10.05 -21.41 -8.11
CA LYS A 97 -9.95 -20.08 -8.71
C LYS A 97 -8.68 -19.33 -8.32
N ILE A 98 -7.91 -19.86 -7.39
CA ILE A 98 -6.70 -19.21 -6.88
C ILE A 98 -5.68 -19.02 -7.99
N ASN A 99 -5.18 -17.78 -8.12
CA ASN A 99 -3.97 -17.51 -8.86
C ASN A 99 -2.75 -17.68 -7.93
N TRP A 100 -2.06 -18.83 -8.05
CA TRP A 100 -0.96 -19.20 -7.16
C TRP A 100 0.26 -18.29 -7.24
N MET A 101 0.49 -17.65 -8.39
CA MET A 101 1.54 -16.64 -8.54
C MET A 101 1.27 -15.40 -7.68
N GLN A 102 0.04 -14.88 -7.69
CA GLN A 102 -0.37 -13.75 -6.84
C GLN A 102 -0.42 -14.16 -5.37
N LEU A 103 -0.98 -15.33 -5.07
CA LEU A 103 -1.03 -15.86 -3.70
C LEU A 103 0.38 -16.02 -3.11
N SER A 104 1.36 -16.48 -3.90
CA SER A 104 2.74 -16.63 -3.44
C SER A 104 3.40 -15.31 -3.04
N MET A 105 2.93 -14.17 -3.56
CA MET A 105 3.39 -12.84 -3.12
C MET A 105 2.65 -12.32 -1.88
N ASN A 106 1.52 -12.92 -1.51
CA ASN A 106 0.65 -12.47 -0.42
C ASN A 106 1.21 -12.90 0.95
N PRO A 107 1.62 -11.98 1.83
CA PRO A 107 2.19 -12.33 3.13
C PRO A 107 1.18 -12.97 4.10
N ALA A 108 -0.12 -12.75 3.92
CA ALA A 108 -1.15 -13.38 4.74
C ALA A 108 -1.43 -14.84 4.32
N ALA A 109 -0.95 -15.26 3.14
CA ALA A 109 -1.25 -16.57 2.56
C ALA A 109 -0.24 -17.66 2.95
N ILE A 110 0.74 -17.40 3.81
CA ILE A 110 1.79 -18.38 4.17
C ILE A 110 1.20 -19.72 4.64
N PRO A 111 0.21 -19.78 5.55
CA PRO A 111 -0.36 -21.06 5.96
C PRO A 111 -1.01 -21.84 4.80
N LEU A 112 -1.67 -21.13 3.87
CA LEU A 112 -2.29 -21.74 2.69
C LEU A 112 -1.24 -22.27 1.71
N LEU A 113 -0.12 -21.55 1.54
CA LEU A 113 1.01 -21.98 0.71
C LEU A 113 1.72 -23.19 1.33
N GLU A 114 1.92 -23.21 2.65
CA GLU A 114 2.50 -24.35 3.38
C GLU A 114 1.67 -25.63 3.21
N ALA A 115 0.34 -25.51 3.18
CA ALA A 115 -0.56 -26.64 2.91
C ALA A 115 -0.56 -27.11 1.44
N ASN A 116 0.04 -26.33 0.51
CA ASN A 116 0.00 -26.57 -0.94
C ASN A 116 1.36 -26.32 -1.60
N ILE A 117 2.43 -26.91 -1.03
CA ILE A 117 3.83 -26.68 -1.45
C ILE A 117 4.06 -26.89 -2.96
N ASP A 118 3.38 -27.86 -3.57
CA ASP A 118 3.49 -28.20 -4.98
C ASP A 118 3.00 -27.08 -5.92
N LYS A 119 2.17 -26.17 -5.42
CA LYS A 119 1.61 -25.05 -6.18
C LYS A 119 2.35 -23.73 -5.98
N ILE A 120 3.36 -23.71 -5.11
CA ILE A 120 4.11 -22.50 -4.82
C ILE A 120 4.89 -22.02 -6.05
N GLU A 121 4.69 -20.74 -6.37
CA GLU A 121 5.49 -20.03 -7.36
C GLU A 121 6.71 -19.42 -6.68
N TRP A 122 7.80 -20.19 -6.58
CA TRP A 122 8.99 -19.86 -5.77
C TRP A 122 9.66 -18.53 -6.14
N ARG A 123 9.59 -18.13 -7.41
CA ARG A 123 10.10 -16.82 -7.85
C ARG A 123 9.31 -15.67 -7.22
N SER A 124 7.99 -15.81 -7.15
CA SER A 124 7.08 -14.86 -6.49
C SER A 124 7.17 -14.94 -4.97
N LEU A 125 7.28 -16.15 -4.42
CA LEU A 125 7.49 -16.35 -2.99
C LEU A 125 8.78 -15.68 -2.49
N SER A 126 9.84 -15.66 -3.30
CA SER A 126 11.10 -15.02 -2.92
C SER A 126 10.98 -13.51 -2.67
N THR A 127 9.97 -12.84 -3.22
CA THR A 127 9.67 -11.43 -2.90
C THR A 127 8.76 -11.24 -1.69
N ASN A 128 8.15 -12.32 -1.17
CA ASN A 128 7.17 -12.26 -0.09
C ASN A 128 7.86 -12.08 1.27
N PRO A 129 7.64 -10.97 1.99
CA PRO A 129 8.27 -10.72 3.29
C PRO A 129 7.82 -11.69 4.39
N GLY A 130 6.66 -12.33 4.27
CA GLY A 130 6.19 -13.36 5.20
C GLY A 130 6.81 -14.74 4.97
N ALA A 131 7.46 -14.97 3.82
CA ALA A 131 7.87 -16.31 3.39
C ALA A 131 9.27 -16.73 3.84
N ILE A 132 9.95 -15.95 4.68
CA ILE A 132 11.34 -16.23 5.10
C ILE A 132 11.51 -17.65 5.67
N PRO A 133 10.69 -18.15 6.61
CA PRO A 133 10.84 -19.50 7.13
C PRO A 133 10.72 -20.57 6.05
N LEU A 134 9.79 -20.38 5.11
CA LEU A 134 9.54 -21.33 4.03
C LEU A 134 10.69 -21.35 3.01
N LEU A 135 11.29 -20.19 2.74
CA LEU A 135 12.48 -20.05 1.90
C LEU A 135 13.73 -20.66 2.57
N GLU A 136 13.88 -20.51 3.90
CA GLU A 136 14.96 -21.13 4.67
C GLU A 136 14.87 -22.65 4.68
N ALA A 137 13.66 -23.21 4.75
CA ALA A 137 13.44 -24.65 4.65
C ALA A 137 13.70 -25.21 3.24
N ASN A 138 13.68 -24.36 2.20
CA ASN A 138 13.76 -24.76 0.78
C ASN A 138 14.81 -23.93 0.02
N ARG A 139 16.05 -23.90 0.53
CA ARG A 139 17.10 -22.99 0.03
C ARG A 139 17.46 -23.16 -1.44
N ASP A 140 17.28 -24.35 -1.99
CA ASP A 140 17.50 -24.67 -3.41
C ASP A 140 16.48 -24.00 -4.35
N LYS A 141 15.31 -23.62 -3.82
CA LYS A 141 14.23 -22.95 -4.58
C LYS A 141 14.32 -21.43 -4.57
N ILE A 142 15.22 -20.86 -3.76
CA ILE A 142 15.33 -19.41 -3.60
C ILE A 142 15.75 -18.76 -4.93
N HIS A 143 14.94 -17.81 -5.39
CA HIS A 143 15.30 -16.93 -6.49
C HIS A 143 15.99 -15.67 -5.96
N TRP A 144 17.31 -15.71 -5.82
CA TRP A 144 18.14 -14.69 -5.14
C TRP A 144 17.98 -13.26 -5.69
N GLY A 145 17.78 -13.11 -7.00
CA GLY A 145 17.49 -11.81 -7.59
C GLY A 145 16.16 -11.22 -7.08
N ASN A 146 15.14 -12.06 -6.88
CA ASN A 146 13.85 -11.65 -6.30
C ASN A 146 14.00 -11.42 -4.80
N LEU A 147 14.73 -12.29 -4.10
CA LEU A 147 15.02 -12.16 -2.68
C LEU A 147 15.75 -10.85 -2.34
N SER A 148 16.58 -10.32 -3.24
CA SER A 148 17.30 -9.05 -3.03
C SER A 148 16.36 -7.85 -2.78
N MET A 149 15.12 -7.91 -3.28
CA MET A 149 14.10 -6.88 -3.04
C MET A 149 13.29 -7.13 -1.76
N ASN A 150 13.39 -8.32 -1.15
CA ASN A 150 12.61 -8.70 0.01
C ASN A 150 13.17 -8.02 1.29
N PRO A 151 12.39 -7.15 1.96
CA PRO A 151 12.87 -6.41 3.11
C PRO A 151 13.16 -7.29 4.34
N ASN A 152 12.59 -8.49 4.40
CA ASN A 152 12.79 -9.40 5.53
C ASN A 152 13.90 -10.43 5.27
N ALA A 153 14.56 -10.39 4.10
CA ALA A 153 15.58 -11.36 3.71
C ALA A 153 17.02 -10.86 3.87
N ILE A 154 17.25 -9.74 4.56
CA ILE A 154 18.55 -9.09 4.65
C ILE A 154 19.62 -10.03 5.21
N HIS A 155 19.31 -10.82 6.26
CA HIS A 155 20.26 -11.77 6.84
C HIS A 155 20.67 -12.88 5.86
N LEU A 156 19.76 -13.34 5.02
CA LEU A 156 20.08 -14.32 3.96
C LEU A 156 21.01 -13.71 2.91
N LEU A 157 20.80 -12.45 2.56
CA LEU A 157 21.63 -11.73 1.58
C LEU A 157 23.02 -11.43 2.15
N GLU A 158 23.12 -11.06 3.43
CA GLU A 158 24.39 -10.84 4.13
C GLU A 158 25.27 -12.09 4.14
N ALA A 159 24.65 -13.27 4.32
CA ALA A 159 25.35 -14.55 4.31
C ALA A 159 25.71 -15.04 2.88
N ASN A 160 25.19 -14.42 1.82
CA ASN A 160 25.34 -14.87 0.42
C ASN A 160 25.57 -13.68 -0.52
N GLN A 161 26.58 -12.85 -0.22
CA GLN A 161 26.80 -11.57 -0.91
C GLN A 161 27.07 -11.69 -2.42
N ASP A 162 27.61 -12.84 -2.85
CA ASP A 162 27.84 -13.19 -4.25
C ASP A 162 26.54 -13.33 -5.05
N LYS A 163 25.42 -13.58 -4.38
CA LYS A 163 24.10 -13.78 -5.00
C LYS A 163 23.24 -12.53 -5.03
N ILE A 164 23.72 -11.43 -4.44
CA ILE A 164 22.98 -10.18 -4.36
C ILE A 164 22.82 -9.56 -5.75
N ASN A 165 21.56 -9.29 -6.12
CA ASN A 165 21.25 -8.40 -7.23
C ASN A 165 21.20 -6.95 -6.71
N TRP A 166 22.29 -6.20 -6.90
CA TRP A 166 22.45 -4.85 -6.37
C TRP A 166 21.48 -3.81 -6.93
N TYR A 167 21.03 -4.00 -8.19
CA TYR A 167 19.97 -3.17 -8.77
C TYR A 167 18.68 -3.29 -7.95
N ARG A 168 18.25 -4.52 -7.65
CA ARG A 168 17.03 -4.77 -6.86
C ARG A 168 17.21 -4.47 -5.37
N LEU A 169 18.40 -4.72 -4.83
CA LEU A 169 18.74 -4.37 -3.44
C LEU A 169 18.63 -2.86 -3.20
N SER A 170 18.94 -2.04 -4.21
CA SER A 170 18.87 -0.58 -4.08
C SER A 170 17.45 -0.08 -3.78
N ALA A 171 16.41 -0.80 -4.21
CA ALA A 171 15.02 -0.52 -3.88
C ALA A 171 14.58 -1.09 -2.51
N ASN A 172 15.41 -1.89 -1.84
CA ASN A 172 15.06 -2.57 -0.59
C ASN A 172 15.22 -1.64 0.63
N PRO A 173 14.15 -1.31 1.37
CA PRO A 173 14.20 -0.34 2.48
C PRO A 173 15.05 -0.78 3.66
N ASN A 174 15.27 -2.09 3.84
CA ASN A 174 16.05 -2.62 4.94
C ASN A 174 17.52 -2.88 4.56
N ALA A 175 17.93 -2.54 3.34
CA ALA A 175 19.28 -2.78 2.82
C ALA A 175 20.21 -1.57 2.84
N ILE A 176 19.79 -0.43 3.44
CA ILE A 176 20.53 0.84 3.39
C ILE A 176 21.97 0.70 3.90
N HIS A 177 22.21 -0.07 4.96
CA HIS A 177 23.54 -0.31 5.52
C HIS A 177 24.45 -1.10 4.56
N LEU A 178 23.89 -2.04 3.78
CA LEU A 178 24.65 -2.77 2.77
C LEU A 178 25.04 -1.87 1.60
N LEU A 179 24.12 -0.99 1.19
CA LEU A 179 24.33 -0.03 0.12
C LEU A 179 25.38 1.02 0.51
N GLN A 180 25.35 1.52 1.75
CA GLN A 180 26.37 2.42 2.31
C GLN A 180 27.77 1.81 2.29
N LYS A 181 27.90 0.51 2.59
CA LYS A 181 29.19 -0.20 2.53
C LYS A 181 29.68 -0.46 1.11
N ASN A 182 28.81 -0.34 0.10
CA ASN A 182 29.10 -0.68 -1.30
C ASN A 182 28.63 0.42 -2.28
N PRO A 183 29.12 1.67 -2.14
CA PRO A 183 28.61 2.81 -2.90
C PRO A 183 28.74 2.64 -4.42
N SER A 184 29.75 1.91 -4.90
CA SER A 184 29.96 1.64 -6.33
C SER A 184 28.93 0.69 -6.94
N LYS A 185 28.14 -0.02 -6.12
CA LYS A 185 27.11 -0.96 -6.56
C LYS A 185 25.69 -0.39 -6.50
N VAL A 186 25.54 0.81 -5.93
CA VAL A 186 24.24 1.46 -5.75
C VAL A 186 23.68 1.84 -7.10
N ASN A 187 22.46 1.37 -7.39
CA ASN A 187 21.68 1.94 -8.47
C ASN A 187 20.88 3.13 -7.92
N TRP A 188 21.36 4.35 -8.19
CA TRP A 188 20.78 5.58 -7.65
C TRP A 188 19.34 5.82 -8.07
N MET A 189 18.94 5.35 -9.26
CA MET A 189 17.55 5.44 -9.73
C MET A 189 16.62 4.50 -8.94
N GLN A 190 17.08 3.31 -8.55
CA GLN A 190 16.30 2.42 -7.69
C GLN A 190 16.30 2.90 -6.23
N LEU A 191 17.44 3.41 -5.75
CA LEU A 191 17.55 4.00 -4.42
C LEU A 191 16.64 5.23 -4.26
N SER A 192 16.49 6.02 -5.32
CA SER A 192 15.55 7.14 -5.38
C SER A 192 14.08 6.69 -5.49
N MET A 193 13.76 5.42 -5.26
CA MET A 193 12.38 4.98 -5.01
C MET A 193 12.26 4.27 -3.66
N ASN A 194 13.35 4.21 -2.90
CA ASN A 194 13.44 3.50 -1.65
C ASN A 194 13.04 4.45 -0.49
N PRO A 195 11.98 4.13 0.28
CA PRO A 195 11.53 4.99 1.38
C PRO A 195 12.53 5.06 2.55
N GLY A 196 13.39 4.03 2.72
CA GLY A 196 14.45 4.02 3.72
C GLY A 196 15.68 4.83 3.34
N ALA A 197 15.78 5.30 2.10
CA ALA A 197 16.99 5.94 1.57
C ALA A 197 17.13 7.44 1.89
N VAL A 198 16.18 8.04 2.61
CA VAL A 198 16.21 9.48 2.96
C VAL A 198 17.58 9.94 3.46
N PRO A 199 18.20 9.29 4.46
CA PRO A 199 19.47 9.77 5.00
C PRO A 199 20.62 9.64 4.00
N LEU A 200 20.58 8.61 3.15
CA LEU A 200 21.62 8.34 2.16
C LEU A 200 21.54 9.32 0.98
N LEU A 201 20.33 9.63 0.50
CA LEU A 201 20.13 10.58 -0.60
C LEU A 201 20.47 12.02 -0.17
N GLN A 202 20.23 12.38 1.09
CA GLN A 202 20.68 13.66 1.66
C GLN A 202 22.21 13.80 1.72
N GLN A 203 22.98 12.71 1.74
CA GLN A 203 24.45 12.82 1.73
C GLN A 203 25.02 12.93 0.31
N HIS A 204 24.21 12.64 -0.72
CA HIS A 204 24.67 12.46 -2.10
C HIS A 204 23.89 13.32 -3.11
N HIS A 205 23.64 14.59 -2.77
CA HIS A 205 22.83 15.59 -3.51
C HIS A 205 23.20 15.89 -4.98
N HIS A 206 24.20 15.23 -5.55
CA HIS A 206 24.74 15.55 -6.88
C HIS A 206 24.01 14.87 -8.06
N HIS A 207 22.92 14.15 -7.81
CA HIS A 207 22.17 13.46 -8.86
C HIS A 207 20.78 14.06 -9.09
N ASN A 208 20.52 14.48 -10.33
CA ASN A 208 19.24 15.01 -10.81
C ASN A 208 18.06 14.05 -10.55
N THR A 209 18.34 12.76 -10.34
CA THR A 209 17.38 11.71 -9.96
C THR A 209 16.80 11.84 -8.54
N THR A 210 17.33 12.75 -7.71
CA THR A 210 16.86 13.00 -6.34
C THR A 210 15.49 13.70 -6.30
N PHE A 211 15.08 14.34 -7.40
CA PHE A 211 13.87 15.18 -7.46
C PHE A 211 12.56 14.37 -7.52
N ASN A 212 12.47 13.37 -8.41
CA ASN A 212 11.27 12.52 -8.55
C ASN A 212 11.00 11.68 -7.28
N TRP A 213 12.05 11.35 -6.53
CA TRP A 213 11.97 10.65 -5.25
C TRP A 213 11.35 11.50 -4.14
N LEU A 214 11.80 12.75 -4.03
CA LEU A 214 11.31 13.69 -3.02
C LEU A 214 9.78 13.78 -3.09
N MET A 215 9.27 13.93 -4.30
CA MET A 215 7.86 14.21 -4.55
C MET A 215 6.93 13.03 -4.28
N SER A 216 7.37 11.78 -4.50
CA SER A 216 6.47 10.62 -4.56
C SER A 216 6.27 9.86 -3.25
N ALA A 217 7.25 9.84 -2.34
CA ALA A 217 7.22 8.92 -1.18
C ALA A 217 7.59 9.53 0.17
N ASN A 218 8.04 10.79 0.23
CA ASN A 218 8.44 11.41 1.49
C ASN A 218 7.22 12.04 2.19
N PRO A 219 6.79 11.54 3.38
CA PRO A 219 5.69 12.15 4.13
C PRO A 219 6.04 13.55 4.69
N LYS A 220 7.34 13.88 4.77
CA LYS A 220 7.86 15.20 5.15
C LYS A 220 8.22 16.05 3.93
N ILE A 221 7.66 15.75 2.75
CA ILE A 221 7.98 16.45 1.50
C ILE A 221 7.93 17.98 1.64
N LEU A 222 6.98 18.52 2.40
CA LEU A 222 6.85 19.96 2.59
C LEU A 222 8.03 20.59 3.35
N SER A 223 8.65 19.89 4.32
CA SER A 223 9.85 20.44 4.99
C SER A 223 11.01 20.53 4.01
N VAL A 224 11.08 19.63 3.03
CA VAL A 224 12.14 19.64 2.04
C VAL A 224 11.87 20.64 0.90
N ILE A 225 10.62 20.75 0.42
CA ILE A 225 10.24 21.76 -0.59
C ILE A 225 10.49 23.18 -0.07
N ASN A 226 10.25 23.44 1.23
CA ASN A 226 10.48 24.75 1.81
C ASN A 226 11.96 25.09 2.05
N GLU A 227 12.81 24.07 2.20
CA GLU A 227 14.26 24.23 2.45
C GLU A 227 15.09 24.27 1.15
N ILE A 228 14.59 23.69 0.06
CA ILE A 228 15.23 23.78 -1.26
C ILE A 228 14.59 24.96 -2.00
N PRO A 229 15.37 25.87 -2.61
CA PRO A 229 14.84 26.97 -3.44
C PRO A 229 14.27 26.41 -4.75
N ILE A 230 13.16 25.69 -4.65
CA ILE A 230 12.42 25.13 -5.76
C ILE A 230 11.36 26.16 -6.14
N VAL A 231 11.53 26.76 -7.30
CA VAL A 231 10.48 27.56 -7.91
C VAL A 231 9.48 26.59 -8.51
N ILE A 232 8.36 26.38 -7.82
CA ILE A 232 7.23 25.50 -8.23
C ILE A 232 6.79 25.74 -9.69
N ASP A 233 7.05 26.93 -10.23
CA ASP A 233 6.76 27.29 -11.62
C ASP A 233 7.53 26.43 -12.65
N HIS A 234 8.57 25.69 -12.24
CA HIS A 234 9.33 24.80 -13.10
C HIS A 234 8.95 23.32 -12.97
N PHE A 235 7.96 22.99 -12.14
CA PHE A 235 7.49 21.61 -12.02
C PHE A 235 6.95 21.09 -13.34
N SER A 236 7.44 19.93 -13.74
CA SER A 236 6.91 19.15 -14.84
C SER A 236 5.57 18.52 -14.46
N TYR A 237 4.90 17.91 -15.45
CA TYR A 237 3.72 17.09 -15.19
C TYR A 237 4.03 15.93 -14.23
N GLU A 238 5.19 15.29 -14.37
CA GLU A 238 5.60 14.17 -13.51
C GLU A 238 5.78 14.61 -12.05
N ASP A 239 6.34 15.80 -11.83
CA ASP A 239 6.50 16.37 -10.49
C ASP A 239 5.15 16.59 -9.81
N TRP A 240 4.22 17.22 -10.53
CA TRP A 240 2.86 17.45 -10.04
C TRP A 240 2.06 16.15 -9.88
N PHE A 241 2.27 15.15 -10.74
CA PHE A 241 1.65 13.83 -10.62
C PHE A 241 2.09 13.14 -9.32
N HIS A 242 3.41 13.12 -9.05
CA HIS A 242 3.96 12.53 -7.83
C HIS A 242 3.53 13.29 -6.58
N LEU A 243 3.52 14.63 -6.62
CA LEU A 243 3.02 15.43 -5.51
C LEU A 243 1.54 15.15 -5.23
N SER A 244 0.74 15.05 -6.29
CA SER A 244 -0.69 14.77 -6.20
C SER A 244 -0.94 13.41 -5.55
N ALA A 245 -0.13 12.40 -5.85
CA ALA A 245 -0.23 11.08 -5.23
C ALA A 245 0.26 11.03 -3.77
N ASN A 246 0.98 12.05 -3.28
CA ASN A 246 1.63 12.03 -1.98
C ASN A 246 0.68 12.47 -0.83
N PRO A 247 0.40 11.60 0.17
CA PRO A 247 -0.44 11.96 1.32
C PRO A 247 0.04 13.20 2.08
N GLY A 248 1.35 13.38 2.21
CA GLY A 248 1.96 14.50 2.93
C GLY A 248 1.79 15.85 2.25
N ALA A 249 1.34 15.88 0.99
CA ALA A 249 1.11 17.09 0.23
C ALA A 249 -0.32 17.64 0.33
N ILE A 250 -1.23 16.99 1.07
CA ILE A 250 -2.67 17.29 0.99
C ILE A 250 -3.02 18.77 1.23
N HIS A 251 -2.46 19.39 2.26
CA HIS A 251 -2.72 20.81 2.57
C HIS A 251 -2.11 21.76 1.52
N PHE A 252 -0.97 21.37 0.93
CA PHE A 252 -0.36 22.13 -0.14
C PHE A 252 -1.21 22.04 -1.42
N LEU A 253 -1.69 20.85 -1.78
CA LEU A 253 -2.56 20.62 -2.94
C LEU A 253 -3.90 21.36 -2.81
N GLU A 254 -4.45 21.44 -1.59
CA GLU A 254 -5.68 22.19 -1.32
C GLU A 254 -5.54 23.69 -1.63
N GLN A 255 -4.34 24.26 -1.45
CA GLN A 255 -4.03 25.65 -1.80
C GLN A 255 -3.68 25.82 -3.29
N HIS A 256 -3.31 24.74 -3.98
CA HIS A 256 -2.82 24.74 -5.36
C HIS A 256 -3.67 23.85 -6.29
N GLN A 257 -4.99 23.87 -6.13
CA GLN A 257 -5.91 22.95 -6.82
C GLN A 257 -5.81 22.96 -8.35
N HIS A 258 -5.36 24.09 -8.95
CA HIS A 258 -5.17 24.23 -10.39
C HIS A 258 -4.01 23.40 -10.93
N HIS A 259 -3.08 22.98 -10.07
CA HIS A 259 -1.95 22.12 -10.41
C HIS A 259 -2.19 20.63 -10.08
N VAL A 260 -3.32 20.29 -9.45
CA VAL A 260 -3.63 18.92 -9.07
C VAL A 260 -3.79 18.04 -10.32
N ILE A 261 -2.96 17.00 -10.39
CA ILE A 261 -3.09 15.95 -11.38
C ILE A 261 -4.00 14.87 -10.80
N TRP A 262 -5.25 14.85 -11.28
CA TRP A 262 -6.31 14.02 -10.70
C TRP A 262 -6.06 12.53 -10.81
N GLU A 263 -5.34 12.06 -11.83
CA GLU A 263 -4.90 10.66 -11.93
C GLU A 263 -3.99 10.29 -10.76
N GLY A 264 -3.02 11.15 -10.41
CA GLY A 264 -2.16 10.97 -9.26
C GLY A 264 -2.93 11.11 -7.95
N PHE A 265 -3.77 12.14 -7.85
CA PHE A 265 -4.55 12.41 -6.64
C PHE A 265 -5.58 11.31 -6.33
N SER A 266 -6.08 10.60 -7.33
CA SER A 266 -6.98 9.44 -7.14
C SER A 266 -6.28 8.24 -6.50
N LYS A 267 -4.95 8.24 -6.42
CA LYS A 267 -4.14 7.27 -5.69
C LYS A 267 -3.79 7.75 -4.27
N ASN A 268 -4.07 9.01 -3.97
CA ASN A 268 -3.79 9.61 -2.67
C ASN A 268 -4.89 9.23 -1.66
N PRO A 269 -4.57 8.53 -0.56
CA PRO A 269 -5.54 8.18 0.48
C PRO A 269 -6.15 9.38 1.20
N GLU A 270 -5.48 10.54 1.15
CA GLU A 270 -5.95 11.81 1.70
C GLU A 270 -6.89 12.55 0.74
N ILE A 271 -7.29 11.96 -0.39
CA ILE A 271 -8.45 12.43 -1.16
C ILE A 271 -9.75 12.37 -0.33
N PHE A 272 -9.76 11.50 0.67
CA PHE A 272 -10.81 11.37 1.66
C PHE A 272 -10.48 12.13 2.95
N GLU A 273 -11.53 12.57 3.64
CA GLU A 273 -11.49 13.04 5.02
C GLU A 273 -12.52 12.27 5.86
N ILE A 274 -12.34 12.29 7.18
CA ILE A 274 -13.29 11.62 8.09
C ILE A 274 -14.62 12.38 8.07
N ASP A 275 -15.71 11.65 7.83
CA ASP A 275 -17.04 12.14 8.13
C ASP A 275 -17.32 11.96 9.62
N HIS A 276 -17.03 13.00 10.40
CA HIS A 276 -17.24 12.97 11.84
C HIS A 276 -18.71 12.80 12.22
N ALA A 277 -19.64 13.27 11.40
CA ALA A 277 -21.07 13.16 11.69
C ALA A 277 -21.52 11.70 11.50
N GLU A 278 -21.19 11.09 10.36
CA GLU A 278 -21.56 9.72 10.06
C GLU A 278 -20.81 8.71 10.94
N THR A 279 -19.53 8.96 11.25
CA THR A 279 -18.77 8.15 12.20
C THR A 279 -19.43 8.16 13.59
N LYS A 280 -19.90 9.33 14.05
CA LYS A 280 -20.62 9.44 15.32
C LYS A 280 -21.98 8.73 15.26
N ALA A 281 -22.69 8.82 14.13
CA ALA A 281 -23.96 8.12 13.94
C ALA A 281 -23.78 6.59 14.00
N ARG A 282 -22.74 6.07 13.33
CA ARG A 282 -22.34 4.66 13.39
C ARG A 282 -22.04 4.21 14.82
N ALA A 283 -21.31 5.02 15.58
CA ALA A 283 -21.01 4.73 16.98
C ALA A 283 -22.28 4.60 17.84
N VAL A 284 -23.22 5.55 17.68
CA VAL A 284 -24.51 5.53 18.39
C VAL A 284 -25.34 4.30 18.02
N GLU A 285 -25.33 3.88 16.75
CA GLU A 285 -26.09 2.70 16.33
C GLU A 285 -25.52 1.40 16.91
N ILE A 286 -24.19 1.29 16.98
CA ILE A 286 -23.53 0.15 17.64
C ILE A 286 -23.84 0.14 19.14
N GLU A 287 -23.85 1.32 19.80
CA GLU A 287 -24.19 1.44 21.22
C GLU A 287 -25.57 0.86 21.54
N LYS A 288 -26.56 1.11 20.67
CA LYS A 288 -27.92 0.55 20.82
C LYS A 288 -27.97 -0.97 20.77
N GLN A 289 -26.98 -1.64 20.16
CA GLN A 289 -26.93 -3.10 20.10
C GLN A 289 -26.46 -3.72 21.42
N PHE A 290 -25.85 -2.93 22.32
CA PHE A 290 -25.34 -3.36 23.62
C PHE A 290 -26.23 -2.95 24.82
N LEU A 291 -27.29 -2.17 24.58
CA LEU A 291 -28.26 -1.71 25.58
C LEU A 291 -29.56 -2.53 25.51
#